data_AF-A0A4R5L504-F1
#
_entry.id   AF-A0A4R5L504-F1
#
_cell.length_a   1.000
_cell.length_b   1.000
_cell.length_c   1.000
_cell.angle_alpha   90.00
_cell.angle_beta   90.00
_cell.angle_gamma   90.00
#
_symmetry.space_group_name_H-M   'P 1'
#
loop_
_entity.id
_entity.type
_entity.pdbx_description
1 polymer ?
#
loop_
_entity_poly.entity_id
_entity_poly.type
_entity_poly.pdbx_seq_one_letter_code
_entity_poly.pdbx_strand_id
1 'polypeptide(L)'
;MNAFFRDLLSPCGWLLASATFLGVFFNMMGPVRYYRYGWFAKRKDIMGGLDQHARHEYFKRFGFDEPFGFDKPFNAGSDMNAAFMRFYEKWYGRKFFIGPMIIHCFVTLIFVFLVFISVLSEPGELNRETGIHNPFFQLPFTAIAAATGAYMWVTNDFISRARRLDFAPADVAWGTLRLLVAIPMGYAFASLFTDRISPFIAFTLGAFPLSALISFMQRRFEKQLDVAQESDEAADSISKLEGVDREIRERLRKEDITTVTQIAYCDPIRLAMRSNLSFIFISDIAGQAIAWLYLRDQLALIKPFGLRGACEIRWYLKHYDLPDTNLSVAQELDRKRAREALPAIAKTLKQDDSTVLNCFKQIAYDPFTTFYVETWIDPGQPRIGLLRYGALDNPYDSSFQEFAVGTVTENVFTPFPVELARCSHARAGGPVLAPVEKGGAMIPATIVLLKRDVNARQVVKMLFEQETQVLREHPQVGIMSVKDVTVQELVNFHGIPLVFYVTFDGAVEPLNLDQLAARAIASAKHLKTGNRDGISYLIELTKKGIKTPLINGYRDAILKQTGCKTLEEALAFSRKAA
;
A
#
# COMPACT_ATOMS: atom_id res chain seq x y z
N MET A 1 -22.60 48.11 -22.29
CA MET A 1 -22.15 47.54 -21.01
C MET A 1 -23.23 47.63 -19.91
N ASN A 2 -23.84 48.80 -19.66
CA ASN A 2 -24.88 48.94 -18.61
C ASN A 2 -26.16 48.11 -18.82
N ALA A 3 -26.59 47.87 -20.05
CA ALA A 3 -27.76 47.01 -20.33
C ALA A 3 -27.49 45.54 -19.98
N PHE A 4 -26.35 44.99 -20.43
CA PHE A 4 -25.94 43.62 -20.13
C PHE A 4 -25.85 43.33 -18.62
N PHE A 5 -25.25 44.24 -17.84
CA PHE A 5 -25.20 44.08 -16.38
C PHE A 5 -26.58 44.16 -15.72
N ARG A 6 -27.49 44.97 -16.26
CA ARG A 6 -28.89 45.04 -15.78
C ARG A 6 -29.63 43.73 -16.05
N ASP A 7 -29.44 43.15 -17.24
CA ASP A 7 -30.06 41.88 -17.63
C ASP A 7 -29.49 40.70 -16.83
N LEU A 8 -28.19 40.73 -16.51
CA LEU A 8 -27.54 39.71 -15.67
C LEU A 8 -28.08 39.72 -14.23
N LEU A 9 -28.52 40.88 -13.71
CA LEU A 9 -29.11 41.03 -12.39
C LEU A 9 -30.62 40.73 -12.34
N SER A 10 -31.25 40.52 -13.49
CA SER A 10 -32.66 40.11 -13.58
C SER A 10 -32.88 38.69 -13.00
N PRO A 11 -34.11 38.31 -12.61
CA PRO A 11 -34.42 36.94 -12.18
C PRO A 11 -33.97 35.87 -13.19
N CYS A 12 -34.05 36.19 -14.48
CA CYS A 12 -33.65 35.30 -15.56
C CYS A 12 -32.13 35.19 -15.68
N GLY A 13 -31.41 36.30 -15.44
CA GLY A 13 -29.94 36.30 -15.31
C GLY A 13 -29.47 35.43 -14.14
N TRP A 14 -30.16 35.48 -13.00
CA TRP A 14 -29.92 34.59 -11.86
C TRP A 14 -30.20 33.12 -12.18
N LEU A 15 -31.28 32.82 -12.90
CA LEU A 15 -31.59 31.46 -13.35
C LEU A 15 -30.48 30.91 -14.26
N LEU A 16 -30.03 31.70 -15.26
CA LEU A 16 -28.94 31.33 -16.16
C LEU A 16 -27.64 31.08 -15.39
N ALA A 17 -27.27 31.97 -14.46
CA ALA A 17 -26.08 31.83 -13.64
C ALA A 17 -26.16 30.58 -12.75
N SER A 18 -27.31 30.32 -12.13
CA SER A 18 -27.53 29.15 -11.26
C SER A 18 -27.47 27.84 -12.04
N ALA A 19 -28.15 27.78 -13.19
CA ALA A 19 -28.16 26.60 -14.07
C ALA A 19 -26.75 26.31 -14.62
N THR A 20 -26.03 27.36 -15.02
CA THR A 20 -24.65 27.24 -15.48
C THR A 20 -23.74 26.73 -14.36
N PHE A 21 -23.84 27.30 -13.17
CA PHE A 21 -23.08 26.86 -12.00
C PHE A 21 -23.36 25.40 -11.65
N LEU A 22 -24.63 25.00 -11.62
CA LEU A 22 -25.02 23.61 -11.35
C LEU A 22 -24.48 22.66 -12.42
N GLY A 23 -24.54 23.03 -13.70
CA GLY A 23 -23.97 22.23 -14.78
C GLY A 23 -22.46 22.02 -14.63
N VAL A 24 -21.71 23.10 -14.37
CA VAL A 24 -20.27 22.98 -14.10
C VAL A 24 -20.01 22.14 -12.84
N PHE A 25 -20.79 22.35 -11.78
CA PHE A 25 -20.64 21.62 -10.52
C PHE A 25 -20.80 20.10 -10.71
N PHE A 26 -21.88 19.66 -11.36
CA PHE A 26 -22.13 18.22 -11.55
C PHE A 26 -21.05 17.55 -12.39
N ASN A 27 -20.59 18.24 -13.43
CA ASN A 27 -19.54 17.75 -14.29
C ASN A 27 -18.17 17.69 -13.57
N MET A 28 -17.85 18.69 -12.74
CA MET A 28 -16.61 18.74 -11.95
C MET A 28 -16.64 17.86 -10.69
N MET A 29 -17.80 17.39 -10.26
CA MET A 29 -17.95 16.59 -9.03
C MET A 29 -17.08 15.33 -9.04
N GLY A 30 -17.04 14.59 -10.17
CA GLY A 30 -16.21 13.41 -10.34
C GLY A 30 -14.71 13.69 -10.18
N PRO A 31 -14.12 14.57 -11.02
CA PRO A 31 -12.71 14.97 -10.94
C PRO A 31 -12.31 15.48 -9.56
N VAL A 32 -13.12 16.37 -8.95
CA VAL A 32 -12.83 16.95 -7.64
C VAL A 32 -12.85 15.89 -6.55
N ARG A 33 -13.83 14.99 -6.54
CA ARG A 33 -13.90 13.88 -5.58
C ARG A 33 -12.67 12.97 -5.70
N TYR A 34 -12.29 12.60 -6.92
CA TYR A 34 -11.12 11.76 -7.13
C TYR A 34 -9.83 12.46 -6.72
N TYR A 35 -9.65 13.73 -7.11
CA TYR A 35 -8.49 14.53 -6.73
C TYR A 35 -8.29 14.59 -5.20
N ARG A 36 -9.39 14.76 -4.45
CA ARG A 36 -9.34 14.84 -2.98
C ARG A 36 -9.09 13.49 -2.32
N TYR A 37 -9.78 12.43 -2.76
CA TYR A 37 -9.81 11.15 -2.06
C TYR A 37 -9.19 10.00 -2.85
N GLY A 38 -9.58 9.84 -4.12
CA GLY A 38 -9.15 8.73 -4.97
C GLY A 38 -7.64 8.71 -5.21
N TRP A 39 -7.03 9.85 -5.50
CA TRP A 39 -5.58 9.94 -5.64
C TRP A 39 -4.84 9.55 -4.35
N PHE A 40 -5.38 9.91 -3.18
CA PHE A 40 -4.77 9.54 -1.89
C PHE A 40 -4.87 8.04 -1.64
N ALA A 41 -6.04 7.46 -1.90
CA ALA A 41 -6.25 6.01 -1.81
C ALA A 41 -5.27 5.27 -2.73
N LYS A 42 -5.10 5.75 -3.97
CA LYS A 42 -4.18 5.17 -4.95
C LYS A 42 -2.72 5.27 -4.53
N ARG A 43 -2.30 6.44 -4.04
CA ARG A 43 -0.98 6.62 -3.45
C ARG A 43 -0.77 5.66 -2.28
N LYS A 44 -1.75 5.50 -1.40
CA LYS A 44 -1.67 4.58 -0.25
C LYS A 44 -1.56 3.12 -0.69
N ASP A 45 -2.30 2.71 -1.72
CA ASP A 45 -2.23 1.37 -2.33
C ASP A 45 -0.79 1.05 -2.79
N ILE A 46 -0.18 1.92 -3.59
CA ILE A 46 1.19 1.73 -4.10
C ILE A 46 2.22 1.82 -2.97
N MET A 47 2.14 2.86 -2.12
CA MET A 47 3.11 3.08 -1.05
C MET A 47 3.03 2.01 0.05
N GLY A 48 1.83 1.48 0.32
CA GLY A 48 1.62 0.40 1.28
C GLY A 48 1.96 -0.99 0.74
N GLY A 49 1.93 -1.15 -0.59
CA GLY A 49 2.32 -2.37 -1.30
C GLY A 49 3.82 -2.55 -1.47
N LEU A 50 4.61 -1.49 -1.27
CA LEU A 50 6.06 -1.52 -1.44
C LEU A 50 6.76 -1.15 -0.14
N ASP A 51 7.45 -2.10 0.48
CA ASP A 51 8.36 -1.81 1.59
C ASP A 51 9.67 -1.16 1.08
N GLN A 52 10.60 -0.90 2.00
CA GLN A 52 11.87 -0.26 1.63
C GLN A 52 12.72 -1.12 0.69
N HIS A 53 12.73 -2.44 0.89
CA HIS A 53 13.50 -3.34 0.05
C HIS A 53 12.88 -3.42 -1.35
N ALA A 54 11.57 -3.57 -1.44
CA ALA A 54 10.81 -3.55 -2.68
C ALA A 54 11.00 -2.24 -3.46
N ARG A 55 11.10 -1.09 -2.79
CA ARG A 55 11.40 0.21 -3.43
C ARG A 55 12.82 0.27 -4.00
N HIS A 56 13.79 -0.28 -3.27
CA HIS A 56 15.16 -0.40 -3.78
C HIS A 56 15.21 -1.30 -5.02
N GLU A 57 14.56 -2.46 -4.93
CA GLU A 57 14.46 -3.43 -6.03
C GLU A 57 13.68 -2.86 -7.24
N TYR A 58 12.68 -2.01 -7.00
CA TYR A 58 12.00 -1.24 -8.04
C TYR A 58 12.98 -0.33 -8.77
N PHE A 59 13.71 0.52 -8.06
CA PHE A 59 14.66 1.44 -8.68
C PHE A 59 15.78 0.72 -9.43
N LYS A 60 16.25 -0.42 -8.91
CA LYS A 60 17.28 -1.22 -9.58
C LYS A 60 16.83 -1.75 -10.95
N ARG A 61 15.53 -1.99 -11.15
CA ARG A 61 14.99 -2.61 -12.37
C ARG A 61 14.29 -1.65 -13.31
N PHE A 62 13.53 -0.72 -12.74
CA PHE A 62 12.67 0.21 -13.47
C PHE A 62 13.10 1.67 -13.30
N GLY A 63 14.03 1.94 -12.38
CA GLY A 63 14.59 3.26 -12.20
C GLY A 63 15.36 3.65 -13.45
N PHE A 64 14.78 4.57 -14.21
CA PHE A 64 15.45 5.29 -15.28
C PHE A 64 16.80 5.84 -14.79
N ASP A 65 17.79 5.95 -15.67
CA ASP A 65 19.15 6.50 -15.46
C ASP A 65 19.19 7.97 -14.97
N GLU A 66 18.16 8.45 -14.27
CA GLU A 66 18.22 9.76 -13.65
C GLU A 66 19.31 9.79 -12.57
N PRO A 67 20.13 10.85 -12.57
CA PRO A 67 21.28 10.99 -11.70
C PRO A 67 20.81 11.38 -10.29
N PHE A 68 20.08 10.50 -9.61
CA PHE A 68 19.82 10.64 -8.17
C PHE A 68 21.08 10.37 -7.34
N GLY A 69 22.25 10.23 -7.95
CA GLY A 69 23.50 9.94 -7.24
C GLY A 69 23.51 8.53 -6.67
N PHE A 70 22.94 7.56 -7.40
CA PHE A 70 22.93 6.13 -7.03
C PHE A 70 24.32 5.51 -6.87
N ASP A 71 25.39 6.22 -7.24
CA ASP A 71 26.77 5.85 -6.94
C ASP A 71 27.07 5.85 -5.42
N LYS A 72 26.24 6.52 -4.62
CA LYS A 72 26.32 6.41 -3.16
C LYS A 72 25.39 5.31 -2.67
N PRO A 73 25.88 4.32 -1.90
CA PRO A 73 25.02 3.35 -1.25
C PRO A 73 24.02 4.11 -0.37
N PHE A 74 22.73 3.86 -0.55
CA PHE A 74 21.70 4.46 0.30
C PHE A 74 22.00 4.13 1.76
N ASN A 75 22.16 5.15 2.61
CA ASN A 75 22.16 4.95 4.05
C ASN A 75 20.80 4.31 4.42
N ALA A 76 20.86 3.10 4.95
CA ALA A 76 19.70 2.24 5.13
C ALA A 76 18.63 2.93 5.99
N GLY A 77 17.43 3.12 5.42
CA GLY A 77 16.21 3.46 6.17
C GLY A 77 15.38 4.57 5.55
N SER A 78 15.67 5.80 5.94
CA SER A 78 14.82 6.97 5.68
C SER A 78 14.91 7.51 4.24
N ASP A 79 16.08 7.39 3.60
CA ASP A 79 16.33 8.04 2.31
C ASP A 79 15.61 7.33 1.14
N MET A 80 15.49 6.01 1.17
CA MET A 80 14.79 5.27 0.11
C MET A 80 13.30 5.62 0.03
N ASN A 81 12.64 5.77 1.18
CA ASN A 81 11.25 6.16 1.24
C ASN A 81 11.04 7.59 0.72
N ALA A 82 11.93 8.51 1.08
CA ALA A 82 11.89 9.88 0.61
C ALA A 82 12.22 9.99 -0.90
N ALA A 83 13.21 9.25 -1.39
CA ALA A 83 13.58 9.17 -2.80
C ALA A 83 12.42 8.64 -3.65
N PHE A 84 11.82 7.53 -3.23
CA PHE A 84 10.66 6.96 -3.89
C PHE A 84 9.45 7.89 -3.87
N MET A 85 9.23 8.59 -2.75
CA MET A 85 8.15 9.57 -2.65
C MET A 85 8.36 10.76 -3.59
N ARG A 86 9.60 11.27 -3.71
CA ARG A 86 9.97 12.33 -4.66
C ARG A 86 9.78 11.88 -6.11
N PHE A 87 10.22 10.66 -6.44
CA PHE A 87 9.97 10.05 -7.75
C PHE A 87 8.46 9.99 -8.05
N TYR A 88 7.67 9.47 -7.10
CA TYR A 88 6.23 9.35 -7.27
C TYR A 88 5.54 10.72 -7.44
N GLU A 89 5.89 11.73 -6.64
CA GLU A 89 5.35 13.09 -6.79
C GLU A 89 5.78 13.77 -8.09
N LYS A 90 7.00 13.50 -8.55
CA LYS A 90 7.53 14.04 -9.80
C LYS A 90 6.70 13.58 -11.00
N TRP A 91 6.37 12.30 -11.07
CA TRP A 91 5.70 11.68 -12.23
C TRP A 91 4.19 11.50 -12.08
N TYR A 92 3.70 11.32 -10.85
CA TYR A 92 2.32 10.96 -10.54
C TYR A 92 1.68 11.86 -9.48
N GLY A 93 2.31 13.02 -9.20
CA GLY A 93 1.83 13.99 -8.24
C GLY A 93 0.45 14.58 -8.57
N ARG A 94 -0.25 15.09 -7.55
CA ARG A 94 -1.55 15.76 -7.71
C ARG A 94 -1.52 16.91 -8.71
N LYS A 95 -0.37 17.57 -8.89
CA LYS A 95 -0.18 18.70 -9.80
C LYS A 95 -0.62 18.42 -11.24
N PHE A 96 -0.53 17.16 -11.69
CA PHE A 96 -0.94 16.77 -13.05
C PHE A 96 -2.45 16.82 -13.27
N PHE A 97 -3.27 16.84 -12.21
CA PHE A 97 -4.71 17.04 -12.33
C PHE A 97 -5.10 18.51 -12.47
N ILE A 98 -4.29 19.44 -11.91
CA ILE A 98 -4.67 20.85 -11.78
C ILE A 98 -4.88 21.49 -13.15
N GLY A 99 -3.90 21.35 -14.05
CA GLY A 99 -3.98 21.92 -15.40
C GLY A 99 -5.21 21.42 -16.18
N PRO A 100 -5.35 20.09 -16.40
CA PRO A 100 -6.51 19.53 -17.09
C PRO A 100 -7.84 19.92 -16.45
N MET A 101 -7.94 19.95 -15.11
CA MET A 101 -9.18 20.34 -14.42
C MET A 101 -9.54 21.81 -14.62
N ILE A 102 -8.57 22.73 -14.62
CA ILE A 102 -8.82 24.15 -14.89
C ILE A 102 -9.34 24.33 -16.32
N ILE A 103 -8.66 23.71 -17.29
CA ILE A 103 -9.08 23.77 -18.70
C ILE A 103 -10.47 23.16 -18.86
N HIS A 104 -10.73 22.01 -18.25
CA HIS A 104 -12.01 21.35 -18.31
C HIS A 104 -13.14 22.18 -17.70
N CYS A 105 -12.90 22.78 -16.54
CA CYS A 105 -13.84 23.67 -15.86
C CYS A 105 -14.17 24.88 -16.74
N PHE A 106 -13.16 25.49 -17.36
CA PHE A 106 -13.33 26.64 -18.26
C PHE A 106 -14.12 26.27 -19.52
N VAL A 107 -13.76 25.18 -20.18
CA VAL A 107 -14.48 24.67 -21.36
C VAL A 107 -15.93 24.34 -21.00
N THR A 108 -16.16 23.64 -19.89
CA THR A 108 -17.51 23.28 -19.43
C THR A 108 -18.32 24.53 -19.08
N LEU A 109 -17.72 25.53 -18.44
CA LEU A 109 -18.38 26.80 -18.13
C LEU A 109 -18.88 27.50 -19.39
N ILE A 110 -18.00 27.68 -20.39
CA ILE A 110 -18.39 28.26 -21.68
C ILE A 110 -19.48 27.41 -22.30
N PHE A 111 -19.22 26.11 -22.43
CA PHE A 111 -20.10 25.19 -23.13
C PHE A 111 -21.52 25.16 -22.55
N VAL A 112 -21.65 25.05 -21.24
CA VAL A 112 -22.93 25.06 -20.53
C VAL A 112 -23.61 26.43 -20.65
N PHE A 113 -22.86 27.53 -20.52
CA PHE A 113 -23.39 28.88 -20.71
C PHE A 113 -23.96 29.08 -22.12
N LEU A 114 -23.23 28.69 -23.17
CA LEU A 114 -23.67 28.80 -24.57
C LEU A 114 -24.96 28.01 -24.83
N VAL A 115 -25.08 26.82 -24.25
CA VAL A 115 -26.29 25.98 -24.37
C VAL A 115 -27.46 26.65 -23.67
N PHE A 116 -27.33 27.05 -22.40
CA PHE A 116 -28.43 27.66 -21.65
C PHE A 116 -28.87 29.00 -22.23
N ILE A 117 -27.95 29.88 -22.64
CA ILE A 117 -28.32 31.16 -23.24
C ILE A 117 -29.04 30.96 -24.58
N SER A 118 -28.65 29.95 -25.37
CA SER A 118 -29.33 29.64 -26.63
C SER A 118 -30.76 29.15 -26.39
N VAL A 119 -30.95 28.23 -25.44
CA VAL A 119 -32.27 27.70 -25.04
C VAL A 119 -33.18 28.79 -24.50
N LEU A 120 -32.68 29.66 -23.60
CA LEU A 120 -33.47 30.76 -23.05
C LEU A 120 -33.83 31.83 -24.09
N SER A 121 -33.02 31.96 -25.14
CA SER A 121 -33.23 32.94 -26.22
C SER A 121 -34.13 32.45 -27.36
N GLU A 122 -34.54 31.18 -27.36
CA GLU A 122 -35.42 30.65 -28.39
C GLU A 122 -36.79 31.34 -28.31
N PRO A 123 -37.37 31.80 -29.43
CA PRO A 123 -38.65 32.53 -29.42
C PRO A 123 -39.83 31.60 -29.08
N GLY A 124 -40.01 31.34 -27.79
CA GLY A 124 -41.19 30.68 -27.21
C GLY A 124 -41.94 31.58 -26.22
N GLU A 125 -43.02 31.08 -25.61
CA GLU A 125 -43.80 31.81 -24.62
C GLU A 125 -42.94 32.34 -23.46
N LEU A 126 -41.93 31.56 -23.05
CA LEU A 126 -40.95 31.94 -22.02
C LEU A 126 -40.13 33.19 -22.41
N ASN A 127 -39.84 33.40 -23.69
CA ASN A 127 -39.04 34.54 -24.16
C ASN A 127 -39.86 35.84 -24.19
N ARG A 128 -41.18 35.74 -24.45
CA ARG A 128 -42.10 36.89 -24.36
C ARG A 128 -42.16 37.47 -22.94
N GLU A 129 -42.02 36.62 -21.92
CA GLU A 129 -42.06 37.06 -20.52
C GLU A 129 -40.69 37.43 -19.96
N THR A 130 -39.62 36.74 -20.37
CA THR A 130 -38.28 36.97 -19.82
C THR A 130 -37.54 38.16 -20.46
N GLY A 131 -37.89 38.54 -21.70
CA GLY A 131 -37.27 39.68 -22.39
C GLY A 131 -35.77 39.51 -22.68
N ILE A 132 -35.22 38.29 -22.57
CA ILE A 132 -33.81 38.04 -22.82
C ILE A 132 -33.57 37.96 -24.32
N HIS A 133 -33.16 39.09 -24.90
CA HIS A 133 -32.55 39.08 -26.22
C HIS A 133 -31.08 38.68 -26.06
N ASN A 134 -30.69 37.53 -26.61
CA ASN A 134 -29.28 37.15 -26.74
C ASN A 134 -28.71 37.87 -27.97
N PRO A 135 -27.87 38.91 -27.81
CA PRO A 135 -27.40 39.70 -28.93
C PRO A 135 -26.19 39.07 -29.62
N PHE A 136 -25.67 37.94 -29.13
CA PHE A 136 -24.36 37.44 -29.54
C PHE A 136 -24.44 36.31 -30.55
N PHE A 137 -25.09 35.19 -30.20
CA PHE A 137 -25.15 34.00 -31.04
C PHE A 137 -26.28 33.09 -30.59
N GLN A 138 -27.06 32.54 -31.53
CA GLN A 138 -27.99 31.45 -31.27
C GLN A 138 -27.39 30.16 -31.83
N LEU A 139 -27.21 29.16 -30.97
CA LEU A 139 -26.79 27.85 -31.44
C LEU A 139 -27.97 27.16 -32.14
N PRO A 140 -27.77 26.63 -33.36
CA PRO A 140 -28.78 25.80 -34.00
C PRO A 140 -29.09 24.57 -33.15
N PHE A 141 -30.32 24.06 -33.26
CA PHE A 141 -30.80 22.95 -32.43
C PHE A 141 -29.92 21.69 -32.52
N THR A 142 -29.31 21.42 -33.69
CA THR A 142 -28.32 20.34 -33.87
C THR A 142 -27.07 20.51 -32.99
N ALA A 143 -26.56 21.75 -32.84
CA ALA A 143 -25.42 22.03 -31.98
C ALA A 143 -25.79 21.90 -30.50
N ILE A 144 -26.97 22.37 -30.10
CA ILE A 144 -27.50 22.20 -28.74
C ILE A 144 -27.59 20.70 -28.42
N ALA A 145 -28.19 19.92 -29.32
CA ALA A 145 -28.36 18.48 -29.15
C ALA A 145 -27.01 17.75 -29.02
N ALA A 146 -26.06 18.01 -29.92
CA ALA A 146 -24.69 17.47 -29.81
C ALA A 146 -24.03 17.84 -28.49
N ALA A 147 -24.18 19.09 -28.09
CA ALA A 147 -23.57 19.60 -26.88
C ALA A 147 -24.12 18.90 -25.63
N THR A 148 -25.45 18.82 -25.51
CA THR A 148 -26.12 18.14 -24.40
C THR A 148 -25.73 16.67 -24.31
N GLY A 149 -25.67 15.97 -25.45
CA GLY A 149 -25.23 14.57 -25.48
C GLY A 149 -23.81 14.39 -24.95
N ALA A 150 -22.87 15.23 -25.41
CA ALA A 150 -21.48 15.19 -24.95
C ALA A 150 -21.35 15.50 -23.46
N TYR A 151 -22.05 16.53 -22.97
CA TYR A 151 -22.08 16.87 -21.55
C TYR A 151 -22.59 15.71 -20.70
N MET A 152 -23.70 15.08 -21.11
CA MET A 152 -24.28 13.95 -20.38
C MET A 152 -23.30 12.77 -20.31
N TRP A 153 -22.63 12.44 -21.42
CA TRP A 153 -21.65 11.37 -21.45
C TRP A 153 -20.44 11.66 -20.56
N VAL A 154 -19.84 12.86 -20.68
CA VAL A 154 -18.66 13.23 -19.88
C VAL A 154 -18.99 13.21 -18.40
N THR A 155 -20.14 13.77 -18.01
CA THR A 155 -20.59 13.79 -16.61
C THR A 155 -20.78 12.37 -16.07
N ASN A 156 -21.45 11.50 -16.83
CA ASN A 156 -21.65 10.10 -16.43
C ASN A 156 -20.32 9.32 -16.34
N ASP A 157 -19.42 9.47 -17.32
CA ASP A 157 -18.11 8.82 -17.33
C ASP A 157 -17.28 9.25 -16.11
N PHE A 158 -17.24 10.56 -15.84
CA PHE A 158 -16.50 11.10 -14.70
C PHE A 158 -17.05 10.65 -13.35
N ILE A 159 -18.37 10.63 -13.17
CA ILE A 159 -19.00 10.12 -11.94
C ILE A 159 -18.72 8.63 -11.78
N SER A 160 -18.92 7.84 -12.84
CA SER A 160 -18.70 6.39 -12.82
C SER A 160 -17.26 6.07 -12.45
N ARG A 161 -16.31 6.83 -13.00
CA ARG A 161 -14.91 6.60 -12.73
C ARG A 161 -14.45 7.04 -11.36
N ALA A 162 -14.93 8.21 -10.91
CA ALA A 162 -14.69 8.66 -9.55
C ALA A 162 -15.25 7.68 -8.50
N ARG A 163 -16.33 6.95 -8.81
CA ARG A 163 -16.88 5.89 -7.95
C ARG A 163 -15.99 4.64 -7.92
N ARG A 164 -15.43 4.23 -9.07
CA ARG A 164 -14.52 3.08 -9.17
C ARG A 164 -13.07 3.39 -8.75
N LEU A 165 -12.77 4.67 -8.46
CA LEU A 165 -11.42 5.16 -8.20
C LEU A 165 -10.47 4.90 -9.38
N ASP A 166 -10.99 4.99 -10.61
CA ASP A 166 -10.26 4.75 -11.86
C ASP A 166 -10.16 6.00 -12.74
N PHE A 167 -9.72 7.11 -12.13
CA PHE A 167 -9.67 8.42 -12.79
C PHE A 167 -8.23 8.90 -13.03
N ALA A 168 -7.80 9.04 -14.28
CA ALA A 168 -6.49 9.58 -14.65
C ALA A 168 -6.58 11.05 -15.11
N PRO A 169 -5.47 11.83 -15.07
CA PRO A 169 -5.46 13.17 -15.65
C PRO A 169 -5.81 13.18 -17.15
N ALA A 170 -5.42 12.13 -17.87
CA ALA A 170 -5.75 11.96 -19.28
C ALA A 170 -7.27 11.83 -19.50
N ASP A 171 -8.02 11.21 -18.59
CA ASP A 171 -9.48 11.11 -18.71
C ASP A 171 -10.13 12.50 -18.68
N VAL A 172 -9.60 13.43 -17.87
CA VAL A 172 -10.06 14.84 -17.84
C VAL A 172 -9.80 15.53 -19.17
N ALA A 173 -8.61 15.32 -19.75
CA ALA A 173 -8.27 15.86 -21.06
C ALA A 173 -9.17 15.29 -22.17
N TRP A 174 -9.44 13.98 -22.15
CA TRP A 174 -10.36 13.34 -23.10
C TRP A 174 -11.80 13.83 -22.96
N GLY A 175 -12.29 14.02 -21.73
CA GLY A 175 -13.59 14.64 -21.49
C GLY A 175 -13.65 16.07 -22.02
N THR A 176 -12.58 16.85 -21.84
CA THR A 176 -12.45 18.20 -22.39
C THR A 176 -12.49 18.20 -23.91
N LEU A 177 -11.65 17.37 -24.54
CA LEU A 177 -11.59 17.25 -26.00
C LEU A 177 -12.95 16.87 -26.56
N ARG A 178 -13.65 15.92 -25.91
CA ARG A 178 -14.98 15.49 -26.34
C ARG A 178 -15.98 16.64 -26.37
N LEU A 179 -16.00 17.50 -25.34
CA LEU A 179 -16.87 18.68 -25.35
C LEU A 179 -16.52 19.62 -26.51
N LEU A 180 -15.24 19.85 -26.78
CA LEU A 180 -14.79 20.72 -27.87
C LEU A 180 -15.18 20.20 -29.27
N VAL A 181 -15.04 18.89 -29.51
CA VAL A 181 -15.29 18.29 -30.84
C VAL A 181 -16.75 17.90 -31.08
N ALA A 182 -17.58 17.86 -30.03
CA ALA A 182 -18.96 17.40 -30.13
C ALA A 182 -19.80 18.18 -31.15
N ILE A 183 -19.72 19.51 -31.15
CA ILE A 183 -20.51 20.36 -32.06
C ILE A 183 -20.06 20.18 -33.52
N PRO A 184 -18.76 20.32 -33.87
CA PRO A 184 -18.28 20.05 -35.23
C PRO A 184 -18.64 18.64 -35.73
N MET A 185 -18.46 17.62 -34.88
CA MET A 185 -18.85 16.26 -35.23
C MET A 185 -20.36 16.11 -35.42
N GLY A 186 -21.16 16.73 -34.54
CA GLY A 186 -22.61 16.72 -34.64
C GLY A 186 -23.08 17.23 -36.00
N TYR A 187 -22.51 18.35 -36.49
CA TYR A 187 -22.80 18.87 -37.83
C TYR A 187 -22.32 17.96 -38.95
N ALA A 188 -21.07 17.48 -38.87
CA ALA A 188 -20.47 16.67 -39.92
C ALA A 188 -21.25 15.36 -40.17
N PHE A 189 -21.84 14.78 -39.12
CA PHE A 189 -22.68 13.60 -39.28
C PHE A 189 -24.14 13.94 -39.54
N ALA A 190 -24.69 14.98 -38.93
CA ALA A 190 -26.07 15.41 -39.17
C ALA A 190 -26.32 15.73 -40.65
N SER A 191 -25.32 16.25 -41.37
CA SER A 191 -25.42 16.53 -42.80
C SER A 191 -25.60 15.28 -43.68
N LEU A 192 -25.36 14.09 -43.15
CA LEU A 192 -25.58 12.81 -43.83
C LEU A 192 -27.03 12.31 -43.71
N PHE A 193 -27.86 12.99 -42.91
CA PHE A 193 -29.23 12.58 -42.62
C PHE A 193 -30.22 13.72 -42.91
N THR A 194 -31.51 13.39 -42.95
CA THR A 194 -32.57 14.38 -43.12
C THR A 194 -32.71 15.27 -41.89
N ASP A 195 -33.02 16.56 -42.09
CA ASP A 195 -33.13 17.58 -41.03
C ASP A 195 -33.98 17.18 -39.83
N ARG A 196 -35.01 16.34 -40.02
CA ARG A 196 -35.89 15.87 -38.93
C ARG A 196 -35.18 14.99 -37.90
N ILE A 197 -34.17 14.22 -38.31
CA ILE A 197 -33.46 13.26 -37.44
C ILE A 197 -32.08 13.81 -37.03
N SER A 198 -31.58 14.83 -37.73
CA SER A 198 -30.30 15.49 -37.49
C SER A 198 -30.01 15.82 -36.01
N PRO A 199 -30.93 16.42 -35.23
CA PRO A 199 -30.69 16.69 -33.82
C PRO A 199 -30.54 15.43 -32.98
N PHE A 200 -31.34 14.40 -33.26
CA PHE A 200 -31.26 13.12 -32.56
C PHE A 200 -29.94 12.40 -32.84
N ILE A 201 -29.48 12.40 -34.09
CA ILE A 201 -28.17 11.84 -34.46
C ILE A 201 -27.05 12.61 -33.78
N ALA A 202 -27.09 13.95 -33.81
CA ALA A 202 -26.11 14.81 -33.18
C ALA A 202 -26.02 14.56 -31.66
N PHE A 203 -27.17 14.47 -30.97
CA PHE A 203 -27.22 14.08 -29.57
C PHE A 203 -26.59 12.71 -29.32
N THR A 204 -26.96 11.71 -30.12
CA THR A 204 -26.46 10.33 -30.01
C THR A 204 -24.94 10.30 -30.17
N LEU A 205 -24.38 11.03 -31.13
CA LEU A 205 -22.92 11.11 -31.31
C LEU A 205 -22.22 11.74 -30.10
N GLY A 206 -22.82 12.78 -29.53
CA GLY A 206 -22.36 13.36 -28.26
C GLY A 206 -22.45 12.37 -27.10
N ALA A 207 -23.54 11.59 -27.03
CA ALA A 207 -23.89 10.74 -25.89
C ALA A 207 -23.22 9.35 -25.88
N PHE A 208 -22.69 8.86 -27.01
CA PHE A 208 -22.14 7.49 -27.12
C PHE A 208 -20.61 7.45 -27.27
N PRO A 209 -19.88 6.51 -26.64
CA PRO A 209 -18.42 6.42 -26.74
C PRO A 209 -17.92 6.44 -28.19
N LEU A 210 -16.84 7.19 -28.48
CA LEU A 210 -16.30 7.29 -29.83
C LEU A 210 -15.87 5.93 -30.38
N SER A 211 -15.33 5.06 -29.51
CA SER A 211 -14.97 3.69 -29.87
C SER A 211 -16.17 2.85 -30.30
N ALA A 212 -17.35 3.05 -29.68
CA ALA A 212 -18.56 2.36 -30.08
C ALA A 212 -19.05 2.82 -31.46
N LEU A 213 -18.94 4.12 -31.74
CA LEU A 213 -19.26 4.70 -33.04
C LEU A 213 -18.32 4.21 -34.14
N ILE A 214 -17.00 4.26 -33.89
CA ILE A 214 -15.99 3.73 -34.81
C ILE A 214 -16.20 2.24 -35.03
N SER A 215 -16.45 1.45 -33.98
CA SER A 215 -16.71 0.01 -34.10
C SER A 215 -17.98 -0.27 -34.91
N PHE A 216 -19.04 0.53 -34.72
CA PHE A 216 -20.26 0.41 -35.51
C PHE A 216 -20.00 0.74 -36.98
N MET A 217 -19.25 1.80 -37.28
CA MET A 217 -18.83 2.16 -38.64
C MET A 217 -17.98 1.07 -39.28
N GLN A 218 -16.94 0.60 -38.59
CA GLN A 218 -16.06 -0.48 -39.06
C GLN A 218 -16.87 -1.74 -39.38
N ARG A 219 -17.75 -2.19 -38.48
CA ARG A 219 -18.64 -3.34 -38.75
C ARG A 219 -19.56 -3.13 -39.95
N ARG A 220 -20.02 -1.90 -40.18
CA ARG A 220 -20.85 -1.57 -41.35
C ARG A 220 -20.02 -1.65 -42.64
N PHE A 221 -18.80 -1.13 -42.62
CA PHE A 221 -17.85 -1.19 -43.74
C PHE A 221 -17.39 -2.63 -44.02
N GLU A 222 -17.01 -3.40 -43.00
CA GLU A 222 -16.61 -4.81 -43.13
C GLU A 222 -17.72 -5.66 -43.74
N LYS A 223 -18.98 -5.49 -43.27
CA LYS A 223 -20.14 -6.17 -43.88
C LYS A 223 -20.40 -5.77 -45.33
N GLN A 224 -19.97 -4.58 -45.74
CA GLN A 224 -20.08 -4.13 -47.13
C GLN A 224 -18.91 -4.58 -48.00
N LEU A 225 -17.74 -4.87 -47.40
CA LEU A 225 -16.50 -5.18 -48.10
C LEU A 225 -16.13 -6.66 -48.07
N ASP A 226 -16.85 -7.50 -47.33
CA ASP A 226 -16.64 -8.96 -47.19
C ASP A 226 -15.19 -9.34 -46.81
N VAL A 227 -14.51 -8.46 -46.08
CA VAL A 227 -13.14 -8.70 -45.61
C VAL A 227 -13.21 -9.42 -44.27
N ALA A 228 -13.06 -10.75 -44.29
CA ALA A 228 -12.80 -11.53 -43.08
C ALA A 228 -11.33 -11.39 -42.68
N GLN A 229 -11.06 -10.81 -41.51
CA GLN A 229 -9.73 -10.87 -40.88
C GLN A 229 -9.71 -12.03 -39.87
N GLU A 230 -9.06 -13.12 -40.21
CA GLU A 230 -8.48 -14.04 -39.23
C GLU A 230 -7.12 -13.45 -38.80
N SER A 231 -7.04 -12.90 -37.58
CA SER A 231 -5.75 -12.45 -37.04
C SER A 231 -5.21 -13.45 -36.00
N ASP A 232 -3.95 -13.83 -36.18
CA ASP A 232 -3.12 -14.63 -35.24
C ASP A 232 -2.89 -13.96 -33.86
N GLU A 233 -3.50 -12.79 -33.61
CA GLU A 233 -3.46 -12.06 -32.33
C GLU A 233 -4.06 -12.88 -31.15
N ALA A 234 -4.77 -13.97 -31.43
CA ALA A 234 -5.36 -14.83 -30.41
C ALA A 234 -4.31 -15.56 -29.53
N ALA A 235 -3.10 -15.80 -30.04
CA ALA A 235 -2.10 -16.63 -29.36
C ALA A 235 -1.44 -15.92 -28.16
N ASP A 236 -1.11 -14.63 -28.27
CA ASP A 236 -0.51 -13.80 -27.19
C ASP A 236 -1.54 -12.84 -26.56
N SER A 237 -2.77 -13.33 -26.42
CA SER A 237 -3.84 -12.52 -25.86
C SER A 237 -3.75 -12.46 -24.34
N ILE A 238 -3.77 -11.24 -23.79
CA ILE A 238 -3.87 -10.97 -22.35
C ILE A 238 -5.05 -11.69 -21.68
N SER A 239 -6.10 -12.02 -22.44
CA SER A 239 -7.27 -12.76 -21.95
C SER A 239 -6.97 -14.16 -21.42
N LYS A 240 -5.75 -14.67 -21.65
CA LYS A 240 -5.26 -15.93 -21.07
C LYS A 240 -4.88 -15.82 -19.59
N LEU A 241 -4.69 -14.59 -19.08
CA LEU A 241 -4.36 -14.34 -17.68
C LEU A 241 -5.61 -14.37 -16.81
N GLU A 242 -5.51 -14.99 -15.64
CA GLU A 242 -6.64 -15.13 -14.72
C GLU A 242 -6.98 -13.79 -14.07
N GLY A 243 -8.29 -13.51 -13.99
CA GLY A 243 -8.79 -12.24 -13.47
C GLY A 243 -8.74 -11.10 -14.48
N VAL A 244 -8.27 -11.32 -15.72
CA VAL A 244 -8.32 -10.31 -16.79
C VAL A 244 -9.55 -10.53 -17.67
N ASP A 245 -10.65 -9.88 -17.29
CA ASP A 245 -11.87 -9.86 -18.10
C ASP A 245 -11.77 -8.89 -19.30
N ARG A 246 -12.86 -8.79 -20.05
CA ARG A 246 -12.95 -7.89 -21.20
C ARG A 246 -12.75 -6.43 -20.81
N GLU A 247 -13.27 -5.98 -19.67
CA GLU A 247 -13.16 -4.58 -19.23
C GLU A 247 -11.72 -4.24 -18.86
N ILE A 248 -11.05 -5.11 -18.10
CA ILE A 248 -9.65 -4.97 -17.72
C ILE A 248 -8.75 -4.98 -18.96
N ARG A 249 -9.00 -5.89 -19.90
CA ARG A 249 -8.27 -5.92 -21.17
C ARG A 249 -8.42 -4.62 -21.96
N GLU A 250 -9.63 -4.05 -22.04
CA GLU A 250 -9.84 -2.75 -22.70
C GLU A 250 -9.13 -1.61 -21.98
N ARG A 251 -9.04 -1.65 -20.64
CA ARG A 251 -8.26 -0.67 -19.87
C ARG A 251 -6.76 -0.79 -20.14
N LEU A 252 -6.23 -2.01 -20.16
CA LEU A 252 -4.82 -2.26 -20.49
C LEU A 252 -4.50 -1.84 -21.93
N ARG A 253 -5.40 -2.13 -22.88
CA ARG A 253 -5.25 -1.73 -24.29
C ARG A 253 -5.21 -0.20 -24.46
N LYS A 254 -5.97 0.56 -23.67
CA LYS A 254 -5.90 2.04 -23.67
C LYS A 254 -4.54 2.57 -23.22
N GLU A 255 -3.77 1.76 -22.51
CA GLU A 255 -2.40 2.08 -22.09
C GLU A 255 -1.33 1.41 -22.96
N ASP A 256 -1.72 0.97 -24.16
CA ASP A 256 -0.87 0.32 -25.16
C ASP A 256 -0.33 -1.05 -24.72
N ILE A 257 -1.03 -1.72 -23.79
CA ILE A 257 -0.73 -3.07 -23.34
C ILE A 257 -1.72 -4.04 -23.99
N THR A 258 -1.26 -4.75 -25.02
CA THR A 258 -2.04 -5.66 -25.87
C THR A 258 -1.62 -7.12 -25.76
N THR A 259 -0.41 -7.40 -25.28
CA THR A 259 0.19 -8.75 -25.21
C THR A 259 0.54 -9.20 -23.79
N VAL A 260 0.64 -10.51 -23.55
CA VAL A 260 1.11 -11.05 -22.26
C VAL A 260 2.56 -10.65 -22.00
N THR A 261 3.37 -10.63 -23.06
CA THR A 261 4.78 -10.20 -23.00
C THR A 261 4.94 -8.77 -22.47
N GLN A 262 4.10 -7.83 -22.94
CA GLN A 262 4.12 -6.45 -22.43
C GLN A 262 3.76 -6.38 -20.95
N ILE A 263 2.79 -7.18 -20.48
CA ILE A 263 2.43 -7.20 -19.05
C ILE A 263 3.59 -7.72 -18.20
N ALA A 264 4.25 -8.79 -18.64
CA ALA A 264 5.35 -9.42 -17.90
C ALA A 264 6.49 -8.44 -17.58
N TYR A 265 6.82 -7.56 -18.54
CA TYR A 265 8.02 -6.71 -18.47
C TYR A 265 7.74 -5.21 -18.40
N CYS A 266 6.47 -4.78 -18.26
CA CYS A 266 6.15 -3.37 -18.04
C CYS A 266 6.49 -2.91 -16.62
N ASP A 267 6.68 -1.60 -16.45
CA ASP A 267 6.75 -0.97 -15.14
C ASP A 267 5.37 -1.08 -14.44
N PRO A 268 5.26 -1.87 -13.36
CA PRO A 268 3.97 -2.17 -12.73
C PRO A 268 3.40 -0.94 -11.99
N ILE A 269 4.24 -0.02 -11.54
CA ILE A 269 3.78 1.23 -10.91
C ILE A 269 3.20 2.15 -11.96
N ARG A 270 3.92 2.31 -13.07
CA ARG A 270 3.44 3.13 -14.19
C ARG A 270 2.15 2.57 -14.75
N LEU A 271 2.05 1.26 -14.93
CA LEU A 271 0.84 0.62 -15.40
C LEU A 271 -0.30 0.77 -14.38
N ALA A 272 -0.05 0.57 -13.08
CA ALA A 272 -1.07 0.76 -12.04
C ALA A 272 -1.57 2.21 -11.97
N MET A 273 -0.72 3.20 -12.21
CA MET A 273 -1.09 4.62 -12.23
C MET A 273 -1.83 5.03 -13.50
N ARG A 274 -1.42 4.52 -14.66
CA ARG A 274 -2.05 4.84 -15.95
C ARG A 274 -3.42 4.15 -16.08
N SER A 275 -3.45 2.85 -15.84
CA SER A 275 -4.68 2.05 -15.94
C SER A 275 -5.63 2.24 -14.76
N ASN A 276 -5.16 2.81 -13.64
CA ASN A 276 -5.81 2.85 -12.33
C ASN A 276 -6.22 1.47 -11.75
N LEU A 277 -5.61 0.37 -12.20
CA LEU A 277 -5.79 -0.95 -11.58
C LEU A 277 -4.92 -1.05 -10.31
N SER A 278 -5.40 -1.70 -9.25
CA SER A 278 -4.64 -1.85 -7.99
C SER A 278 -3.22 -2.36 -8.26
N PHE A 279 -2.23 -1.84 -7.53
CA PHE A 279 -0.84 -2.26 -7.69
C PHE A 279 -0.67 -3.77 -7.43
N ILE A 280 -1.41 -4.30 -6.45
CA ILE A 280 -1.40 -5.74 -6.12
C ILE A 280 -1.93 -6.54 -7.32
N PHE A 281 -3.04 -6.09 -7.93
CA PHE A 281 -3.60 -6.75 -9.11
C PHE A 281 -2.64 -6.71 -10.31
N ILE A 282 -1.99 -5.57 -10.57
CA ILE A 282 -1.00 -5.48 -11.66
C ILE A 282 0.20 -6.40 -11.41
N SER A 283 0.71 -6.42 -10.18
CA SER A 283 1.83 -7.31 -9.81
C SER A 283 1.44 -8.78 -9.96
N ASP A 284 0.18 -9.10 -9.64
CA ASP A 284 -0.37 -10.45 -9.76
C ASP A 284 -0.39 -10.92 -11.22
N ILE A 285 -1.04 -10.15 -12.09
CA ILE A 285 -1.14 -10.51 -13.51
C ILE A 285 0.22 -10.47 -14.21
N ALA A 286 1.17 -9.66 -13.75
CA ALA A 286 2.54 -9.67 -14.24
C ALA A 286 3.30 -10.93 -13.82
N GLY A 287 3.13 -11.38 -12.57
CA GLY A 287 3.64 -12.68 -12.12
C GLY A 287 3.05 -13.84 -12.91
N GLN A 288 1.74 -13.81 -13.20
CA GLN A 288 1.10 -14.80 -14.07
C GLN A 288 1.64 -14.72 -15.51
N ALA A 289 1.81 -13.50 -16.05
CA ALA A 289 2.33 -13.28 -17.39
C ALA A 289 3.72 -13.87 -17.57
N ILE A 290 4.63 -13.67 -16.62
CA ILE A 290 5.97 -14.27 -16.67
C ILE A 290 5.86 -15.79 -16.76
N ALA A 291 5.11 -16.44 -15.85
CA ALA A 291 4.96 -17.90 -15.91
C ALA A 291 4.33 -18.38 -17.23
N TRP A 292 3.39 -17.62 -17.78
CA TRP A 292 2.75 -17.92 -19.05
C TRP A 292 3.70 -17.83 -20.25
N LEU A 293 4.71 -16.94 -20.22
CA LEU A 293 5.70 -16.87 -21.31
C LEU A 293 6.47 -18.20 -21.48
N TYR A 294 6.73 -18.90 -20.38
CA TYR A 294 7.45 -20.18 -20.38
C TYR A 294 6.51 -21.39 -20.57
N LEU A 295 5.35 -21.40 -19.92
CA LEU A 295 4.46 -22.57 -19.86
C LEU A 295 3.26 -22.50 -20.82
N ARG A 296 2.90 -21.31 -21.31
CA ARG A 296 1.74 -21.05 -22.18
C ARG A 296 0.46 -21.70 -21.61
N ASP A 297 -0.30 -22.40 -22.46
CA ASP A 297 -1.53 -23.08 -22.04
C ASP A 297 -1.27 -24.20 -20.99
N GLN A 298 -0.03 -24.68 -20.84
CA GLN A 298 0.31 -25.67 -19.81
C GLN A 298 0.29 -25.08 -18.39
N LEU A 299 0.36 -23.75 -18.22
CA LEU A 299 0.23 -23.10 -16.91
C LEU A 299 -1.09 -23.49 -16.23
N ALA A 300 -2.18 -23.61 -16.99
CA ALA A 300 -3.49 -24.01 -16.46
C ALA A 300 -3.47 -25.42 -15.83
N LEU A 301 -2.60 -26.32 -16.32
CA LEU A 301 -2.51 -27.69 -15.84
C LEU A 301 -1.86 -27.80 -14.46
N ILE A 302 -1.00 -26.84 -14.10
CA ILE A 302 -0.27 -26.86 -12.82
C ILE A 302 -0.94 -26.00 -11.72
N LYS A 303 -1.99 -25.25 -12.05
CA LYS A 303 -2.78 -24.48 -11.07
C LYS A 303 -3.34 -25.33 -9.92
N PRO A 304 -3.83 -26.57 -10.13
CA PRO A 304 -4.30 -27.43 -9.03
C PRO A 304 -3.21 -27.74 -7.98
N PHE A 305 -1.93 -27.59 -8.32
CA PHE A 305 -0.82 -27.72 -7.38
C PHE A 305 -0.49 -26.42 -6.63
N GLY A 306 -1.30 -25.37 -6.78
CA GLY A 306 -1.08 -24.05 -6.18
C GLY A 306 -0.08 -23.17 -6.96
N LEU A 307 0.32 -23.57 -8.16
CA LEU A 307 1.29 -22.84 -8.99
C LEU A 307 0.57 -21.96 -10.03
N ARG A 308 0.09 -20.79 -9.60
CA ARG A 308 -0.71 -19.89 -10.44
C ARG A 308 0.14 -18.94 -11.29
N GLY A 309 1.28 -18.48 -10.78
CA GLY A 309 2.20 -17.59 -11.47
C GLY A 309 3.64 -17.74 -10.99
N ALA A 310 4.49 -16.81 -11.41
CA ALA A 310 5.92 -16.87 -11.16
C ALA A 310 6.28 -16.75 -9.68
N CYS A 311 5.48 -16.00 -8.91
CA CYS A 311 5.67 -15.87 -7.46
C CYS A 311 5.53 -17.22 -6.75
N GLU A 312 4.44 -17.96 -7.01
CA GLU A 312 4.21 -19.27 -6.39
C GLU A 312 5.25 -20.30 -6.85
N ILE A 313 5.69 -20.25 -8.11
CA ILE A 313 6.78 -21.10 -8.62
C ILE A 313 8.10 -20.82 -7.89
N ARG A 314 8.41 -19.55 -7.62
CA ARG A 314 9.60 -19.16 -6.84
C ARG A 314 9.50 -19.63 -5.39
N TRP A 315 8.35 -19.49 -4.75
CA TRP A 315 8.13 -20.03 -3.41
C TRP A 315 8.29 -21.55 -3.40
N TYR A 316 7.68 -22.26 -4.34
CA TYR A 316 7.86 -23.70 -4.49
C TYR A 316 9.34 -24.09 -4.58
N LEU A 317 10.12 -23.40 -5.43
CA LEU A 317 11.55 -23.67 -5.57
C LEU A 317 12.35 -23.36 -4.31
N LYS A 318 12.02 -22.28 -3.60
CA LYS A 318 12.67 -21.95 -2.32
C LYS A 318 12.53 -23.09 -1.31
N HIS A 319 11.39 -23.77 -1.28
CA HIS A 319 11.15 -24.90 -0.39
C HIS A 319 11.80 -26.19 -0.94
N TYR A 320 11.79 -26.38 -2.26
CA TYR A 320 12.45 -27.51 -2.93
C TYR A 320 13.98 -27.52 -2.71
N ASP A 321 14.61 -26.36 -2.83
CA ASP A 321 16.07 -26.14 -2.73
C ASP A 321 16.57 -25.97 -1.28
N LEU A 322 15.71 -26.15 -0.26
CA LEU A 322 16.14 -26.13 1.14
C LEU A 322 17.24 -27.19 1.39
N PRO A 323 18.32 -26.85 2.13
CA PRO A 323 19.45 -27.75 2.36
C PRO A 323 19.04 -28.99 3.14
N ASP A 324 19.85 -30.06 3.04
CA ASP A 324 19.52 -31.33 3.70
C ASP A 324 19.68 -31.29 5.23
N THR A 325 20.49 -30.37 5.75
CA THR A 325 20.82 -30.23 7.17
C THR A 325 20.32 -28.90 7.76
N ASN A 326 20.19 -28.85 9.09
CA ASN A 326 19.84 -27.64 9.87
C ASN A 326 18.47 -27.01 9.53
N LEU A 327 17.48 -27.81 9.14
CA LEU A 327 16.12 -27.33 8.93
C LEU A 327 15.29 -27.41 10.21
N SER A 328 14.42 -26.42 10.41
CA SER A 328 13.31 -26.56 11.34
C SER A 328 12.32 -27.64 10.85
N VAL A 329 11.52 -28.19 11.77
CA VAL A 329 10.49 -29.21 11.45
C VAL A 329 9.54 -28.73 10.34
N ALA A 330 9.16 -27.45 10.36
CA ALA A 330 8.29 -26.87 9.33
C ALA A 330 8.97 -26.83 7.95
N GLN A 331 10.24 -26.40 7.90
CA GLN A 331 11.02 -26.36 6.67
C GLN A 331 11.25 -27.75 6.08
N GLU A 332 11.51 -28.75 6.93
CA GLU A 332 11.66 -30.14 6.49
C GLU A 332 10.36 -30.67 5.87
N LEU A 333 9.22 -30.39 6.50
CA LEU A 333 7.91 -30.78 5.98
C LEU A 333 7.60 -30.12 4.64
N ASP A 334 7.86 -28.81 4.51
CA ASP A 334 7.58 -28.12 3.26
C ASP A 334 8.53 -28.54 2.14
N ARG A 335 9.82 -28.78 2.43
CA ARG A 335 10.77 -29.35 1.47
C ARG A 335 10.29 -30.72 0.98
N LYS A 336 9.87 -31.58 1.92
CA LYS A 336 9.33 -32.91 1.59
C LYS A 336 8.13 -32.79 0.65
N ARG A 337 7.16 -31.94 0.98
CA ARG A 337 5.98 -31.68 0.13
C ARG A 337 6.36 -31.19 -1.27
N ALA A 338 7.30 -30.24 -1.35
CA ALA A 338 7.76 -29.72 -2.63
C ALA A 338 8.43 -30.82 -3.48
N ARG A 339 9.34 -31.61 -2.90
CA ARG A 339 10.01 -32.72 -3.60
C ARG A 339 9.04 -33.83 -4.02
N GLU A 340 8.05 -34.15 -3.19
CA GLU A 340 7.02 -35.14 -3.50
C GLU A 340 6.04 -34.69 -4.59
N ALA A 341 5.82 -33.36 -4.75
CA ALA A 341 4.95 -32.82 -5.77
C ALA A 341 5.58 -32.79 -7.18
N LEU A 342 6.92 -32.69 -7.29
CA LEU A 342 7.62 -32.54 -8.57
C LEU A 342 7.25 -33.63 -9.59
N PRO A 343 7.27 -34.95 -9.26
CA PRO A 343 6.94 -35.99 -10.24
C PRO A 343 5.49 -35.91 -10.72
N ALA A 344 4.56 -35.49 -9.85
CA ALA A 344 3.15 -35.31 -10.21
C ALA A 344 2.96 -34.13 -11.17
N ILE A 345 3.68 -33.02 -10.93
CA ILE A 345 3.71 -31.85 -11.80
C ILE A 345 4.32 -32.23 -13.16
N ALA A 346 5.46 -32.92 -13.17
CA ALA A 346 6.16 -33.35 -14.38
C ALA A 346 5.31 -34.27 -15.24
N LYS A 347 4.67 -35.28 -14.61
CA LYS A 347 3.70 -36.14 -15.28
C LYS A 347 2.53 -35.36 -15.89
N THR A 348 2.03 -34.35 -15.20
CA THR A 348 0.92 -33.50 -15.67
C THR A 348 1.33 -32.67 -16.89
N LEU A 349 2.56 -32.14 -16.89
CA LEU A 349 3.14 -31.40 -18.00
C LEU A 349 3.64 -32.28 -19.16
N LYS A 350 3.67 -33.61 -18.97
CA LYS A 350 4.27 -34.58 -19.90
C LYS A 350 5.74 -34.27 -20.21
N GLN A 351 6.48 -33.85 -19.19
CA GLN A 351 7.91 -33.58 -19.24
C GLN A 351 8.62 -34.38 -18.15
N ASP A 352 9.93 -34.54 -18.24
CA ASP A 352 10.72 -35.11 -17.17
C ASP A 352 10.96 -34.09 -16.04
N ASP A 353 11.21 -34.60 -14.82
CA ASP A 353 11.42 -33.79 -13.62
C ASP A 353 12.52 -32.74 -13.79
N SER A 354 13.60 -33.07 -14.51
CA SER A 354 14.73 -32.16 -14.68
C SER A 354 14.41 -31.00 -15.63
N THR A 355 13.64 -31.26 -16.69
CA THR A 355 13.14 -30.22 -17.60
C THR A 355 12.19 -29.27 -16.89
N VAL A 356 11.25 -29.80 -16.09
CA VAL A 356 10.32 -28.96 -15.30
C VAL A 356 11.08 -28.12 -14.28
N LEU A 357 12.04 -28.73 -13.56
CA LEU A 357 12.83 -28.03 -12.58
C LEU A 357 13.66 -26.91 -13.22
N ASN A 358 14.27 -27.15 -14.39
CA ASN A 358 15.00 -26.12 -15.11
C ASN A 358 14.07 -24.98 -15.57
N CYS A 359 12.90 -25.30 -16.12
CA CYS A 359 11.89 -24.31 -16.49
C CYS A 359 11.46 -23.45 -15.28
N PHE A 360 11.17 -24.09 -14.14
CA PHE A 360 10.81 -23.38 -12.90
C PHE A 360 11.95 -22.48 -12.43
N LYS A 361 13.21 -22.91 -12.56
CA LYS A 361 14.37 -22.09 -12.20
C LYS A 361 14.47 -20.85 -13.09
N GLN A 362 14.25 -20.97 -14.40
CA GLN A 362 14.20 -19.81 -15.29
C GLN A 362 13.09 -18.83 -14.88
N ILE A 363 11.90 -19.33 -14.57
CA ILE A 363 10.78 -18.49 -14.11
C ILE A 363 11.12 -17.80 -12.77
N ALA A 364 11.64 -18.55 -11.79
CA ALA A 364 11.88 -18.05 -10.43
C ALA A 364 13.06 -17.07 -10.34
N TYR A 365 14.09 -17.26 -11.17
CA TYR A 365 15.26 -16.41 -11.22
C TYR A 365 15.17 -15.30 -12.28
N ASP A 366 14.06 -15.21 -13.02
CA ASP A 366 13.77 -14.02 -13.82
C ASP A 366 13.86 -12.77 -12.90
N PRO A 367 14.57 -11.71 -13.33
CA PRO A 367 14.72 -10.50 -12.54
C PRO A 367 13.36 -9.92 -12.10
N PHE A 368 12.35 -9.95 -12.96
CA PHE A 368 11.02 -9.42 -12.65
C PHE A 368 10.28 -10.31 -11.67
N THR A 369 10.41 -11.64 -11.75
CA THR A 369 9.89 -12.54 -10.70
C THR A 369 10.50 -12.25 -9.35
N THR A 370 11.81 -11.98 -9.31
CA THR A 370 12.49 -11.57 -8.07
C THR A 370 11.84 -10.32 -7.50
N PHE A 371 11.68 -9.28 -8.33
CA PHE A 371 10.99 -8.07 -7.91
C PHE A 371 9.59 -8.36 -7.38
N TYR A 372 8.78 -9.09 -8.15
CA TYR A 372 7.42 -9.37 -7.76
C TYR A 372 7.36 -10.14 -6.44
N VAL A 373 8.21 -11.15 -6.21
CA VAL A 373 8.26 -11.84 -4.91
C VAL A 373 8.68 -10.94 -3.75
N GLU A 374 9.67 -10.06 -3.94
CA GLU A 374 10.06 -9.12 -2.87
C GLU A 374 8.97 -8.06 -2.63
N THR A 375 8.17 -7.71 -3.64
CA THR A 375 7.02 -6.79 -3.50
C THR A 375 5.75 -7.48 -3.03
N TRP A 376 5.65 -8.79 -3.26
CA TRP A 376 4.52 -9.61 -2.90
C TRP A 376 4.66 -9.95 -1.43
N ILE A 377 4.17 -9.01 -0.63
CA ILE A 377 4.08 -9.13 0.82
C ILE A 377 3.44 -10.49 1.13
N ASP A 378 4.25 -11.44 1.59
CA ASP A 378 3.76 -12.75 2.01
C ASP A 378 2.59 -12.50 2.96
N PRO A 379 1.35 -12.91 2.60
CA PRO A 379 0.18 -12.69 3.41
C PRO A 379 0.13 -13.56 4.68
N GLY A 380 1.20 -14.31 4.98
CA GLY A 380 1.44 -14.98 6.26
C GLY A 380 2.40 -14.23 7.19
N GLN A 381 3.40 -13.48 6.68
CA GLN A 381 4.46 -12.97 7.55
C GLN A 381 4.06 -11.73 8.38
N PRO A 382 4.34 -11.73 9.70
CA PRO A 382 4.13 -10.58 10.57
C PRO A 382 5.12 -9.45 10.21
N ARG A 383 4.59 -8.24 10.04
CA ARG A 383 5.38 -7.06 9.63
C ARG A 383 6.07 -6.37 10.80
N ILE A 384 5.53 -6.56 12.00
CA ILE A 384 5.99 -5.87 13.19
C ILE A 384 6.32 -6.89 14.28
N GLY A 385 7.50 -6.71 14.88
CA GLY A 385 7.95 -7.42 16.05
C GLY A 385 8.08 -6.50 17.26
N LEU A 386 8.09 -7.10 18.46
CA LEU A 386 8.50 -6.46 19.70
C LEU A 386 9.72 -7.18 20.25
N LEU A 387 10.87 -6.53 20.27
CA LEU A 387 12.07 -7.08 20.90
C LEU A 387 11.92 -6.97 22.42
N ARG A 388 11.85 -8.12 23.07
CA ARG A 388 11.81 -8.28 24.52
C ARG A 388 13.12 -8.90 25.00
N TYR A 389 13.66 -8.38 26.09
CA TYR A 389 14.88 -8.87 26.71
C TYR A 389 14.75 -8.85 28.24
N GLY A 390 15.49 -9.72 28.93
CA GLY A 390 15.44 -9.87 30.39
C GLY A 390 14.47 -10.95 30.91
N ALA A 391 14.10 -10.83 32.19
CA ALA A 391 13.25 -11.77 32.89
C ALA A 391 11.76 -11.51 32.63
N LEU A 392 11.33 -11.87 31.42
CA LEU A 392 9.92 -11.92 31.02
C LEU A 392 9.57 -13.38 30.72
N ASP A 393 9.29 -14.18 31.75
CA ASP A 393 8.66 -15.51 31.59
C ASP A 393 7.13 -15.44 31.54
N ASN A 394 6.56 -14.24 31.62
CA ASN A 394 5.19 -14.07 31.22
C ASN A 394 5.14 -13.52 29.79
N PRO A 395 4.90 -14.38 28.77
CA PRO A 395 4.56 -13.90 27.43
C PRO A 395 3.30 -13.00 27.42
N TYR A 396 2.61 -12.84 28.55
CA TYR A 396 1.27 -12.31 28.63
C TYR A 396 1.11 -11.25 29.72
N ASP A 397 1.55 -10.02 29.42
CA ASP A 397 0.75 -8.88 29.85
C ASP A 397 -0.46 -8.88 28.92
N SER A 398 -1.67 -9.01 29.47
CA SER A 398 -2.93 -9.24 28.71
C SER A 398 -3.11 -8.33 27.49
N SER A 399 -2.55 -7.12 27.53
CA SER A 399 -2.63 -6.10 26.49
C SER A 399 -2.00 -6.50 25.15
N PHE A 400 -0.99 -7.37 25.12
CA PHE A 400 -0.32 -7.78 23.88
C PHE A 400 -0.70 -9.17 23.39
N GLN A 401 -1.33 -9.97 24.24
CA GLN A 401 -1.76 -11.34 23.91
C GLN A 401 -2.64 -11.38 22.69
N GLU A 402 -3.61 -10.48 22.65
CA GLU A 402 -4.56 -10.42 21.55
C GLU A 402 -3.87 -10.08 20.24
N PHE A 403 -2.71 -9.43 20.28
CA PHE A 403 -1.98 -8.99 19.09
C PHE A 403 -0.82 -9.92 18.72
N ALA A 404 -0.40 -10.86 19.56
CA ALA A 404 0.73 -11.74 19.26
C ALA A 404 0.30 -12.91 18.34
N VAL A 405 1.09 -13.19 17.31
CA VAL A 405 0.90 -14.35 16.40
C VAL A 405 2.00 -15.40 16.51
N GLY A 406 3.12 -15.07 17.17
CA GLY A 406 4.24 -15.98 17.35
C GLY A 406 5.42 -15.31 18.03
N THR A 407 6.51 -16.04 18.19
CA THR A 407 7.77 -15.52 18.75
C THR A 407 8.97 -16.05 17.96
N VAL A 408 10.03 -15.26 17.91
CA VAL A 408 11.35 -15.67 17.40
C VAL A 408 12.33 -15.59 18.57
N THR A 409 12.87 -16.73 18.98
CA THR A 409 13.76 -16.87 20.14
C THR A 409 15.15 -17.38 19.76
N GLU A 410 15.25 -18.16 18.68
CA GLU A 410 16.49 -18.81 18.29
C GLU A 410 17.50 -17.80 17.75
N ASN A 411 18.70 -17.78 18.34
CA ASN A 411 19.81 -16.90 17.96
C ASN A 411 19.50 -15.39 17.98
N VAL A 412 18.45 -14.96 18.69
CA VAL A 412 18.13 -13.54 18.86
C VAL A 412 18.88 -12.99 20.06
N PHE A 413 19.71 -11.98 19.84
CA PHE A 413 20.40 -11.22 20.90
C PHE A 413 19.97 -9.75 20.85
N THR A 414 20.02 -9.04 21.97
CA THR A 414 19.86 -7.58 21.95
C THR A 414 20.91 -6.96 21.01
N PRO A 415 20.58 -6.00 20.14
CA PRO A 415 21.56 -5.32 19.27
C PRO A 415 22.35 -4.23 20.00
N PHE A 416 22.15 -4.11 21.31
CA PHE A 416 22.83 -3.18 22.22
C PHE A 416 23.18 -3.93 23.51
N PRO A 417 24.24 -3.52 24.21
CA PRO A 417 24.55 -4.08 25.51
C PRO A 417 23.52 -3.64 26.54
N VAL A 418 23.17 -4.54 27.44
CA VAL A 418 22.24 -4.29 28.55
C VAL A 418 22.93 -4.54 29.88
N GLU A 419 22.50 -3.82 30.90
CA GLU A 419 22.97 -3.97 32.29
C GLU A 419 21.87 -3.58 33.29
N LEU A 420 22.02 -3.96 34.56
CA LEU A 420 21.19 -3.53 35.69
C LEU A 420 21.36 -2.03 36.00
N ALA A 421 20.99 -1.17 35.05
CA ALA A 421 21.28 0.26 35.05
C ALA A 421 20.04 1.14 35.32
N ARG A 422 18.90 0.54 35.69
CA ARG A 422 17.65 1.27 35.97
C ARG A 422 16.90 0.67 37.15
N CYS A 423 16.10 1.48 37.84
CA CYS A 423 15.12 1.02 38.82
C CYS A 423 13.70 1.14 38.24
N SER A 424 12.88 0.11 38.42
CA SER A 424 11.51 0.09 37.90
C SER A 424 10.49 0.47 38.97
N HIS A 425 9.61 1.42 38.66
CA HIS A 425 8.47 1.77 39.52
C HIS A 425 7.49 0.59 39.66
N ALA A 426 7.22 -0.14 38.57
CA ALA A 426 6.38 -1.34 38.60
C ALA A 426 6.94 -2.46 39.49
N ARG A 427 8.24 -2.39 39.81
CA ARG A 427 8.94 -3.28 40.74
C ARG A 427 9.29 -2.60 42.06
N ALA A 428 8.52 -1.59 42.49
CA ALA A 428 8.75 -0.87 43.74
C ALA A 428 10.20 -0.34 43.91
N GLY A 429 10.79 0.17 42.82
CA GLY A 429 12.16 0.68 42.81
C GLY A 429 13.26 -0.37 42.68
N GLY A 430 12.90 -1.64 42.40
CA GLY A 430 13.86 -2.72 42.19
C GLY A 430 14.69 -2.54 40.90
N PRO A 431 15.98 -2.94 40.90
CA PRO A 431 16.83 -2.89 39.70
C PRO A 431 16.31 -3.74 38.54
N VAL A 432 16.39 -3.23 37.32
CA VAL A 432 16.00 -3.91 36.06
C VAL A 432 17.05 -3.72 34.97
N LEU A 433 17.05 -4.61 33.98
CA LEU A 433 17.91 -4.47 32.80
C LEU A 433 17.45 -3.29 31.94
N ALA A 434 18.42 -2.50 31.49
CA ALA A 434 18.23 -1.42 30.55
C ALA A 434 19.40 -1.39 29.54
N PRO A 435 19.18 -0.88 28.32
CA PRO A 435 20.25 -0.62 27.36
C PRO A 435 21.26 0.39 27.93
N VAL A 436 22.54 0.15 27.71
CA VAL A 436 23.64 1.03 28.15
C VAL A 436 24.58 1.36 27.01
N GLU A 437 25.26 2.51 27.07
CA GLU A 437 26.27 2.89 26.07
C GLU A 437 27.63 2.24 26.34
N LYS A 438 27.98 2.06 27.62
CA LYS A 438 29.28 1.51 28.07
C LYS A 438 29.05 0.44 29.13
N GLY A 439 29.83 -0.65 29.05
CA GLY A 439 29.65 -1.82 29.90
C GLY A 439 28.52 -2.72 29.41
N GLY A 440 27.96 -3.53 30.30
CA GLY A 440 26.88 -4.47 29.97
C GLY A 440 27.31 -5.64 29.09
N ALA A 441 26.32 -6.38 28.60
CA ALA A 441 26.52 -7.47 27.65
C ALA A 441 25.33 -7.58 26.68
N MET A 442 25.60 -8.11 25.48
CA MET A 442 24.54 -8.53 24.56
C MET A 442 23.91 -9.80 25.12
N ILE A 443 22.61 -9.82 25.34
CA ILE A 443 21.93 -10.96 25.98
C ILE A 443 20.92 -11.60 25.04
N PRO A 444 20.56 -12.88 25.24
CA PRO A 444 19.45 -13.50 24.55
C PRO A 444 18.16 -12.68 24.70
N ALA A 445 17.44 -12.54 23.59
CA ALA A 445 16.19 -11.79 23.50
C ALA A 445 15.12 -12.61 22.76
N THR A 446 13.91 -12.06 22.69
CA THR A 446 12.78 -12.68 22.00
C THR A 446 12.05 -11.61 21.22
N ILE A 447 11.76 -11.87 19.95
CA ILE A 447 10.93 -10.99 19.16
C ILE A 447 9.51 -11.54 19.16
N VAL A 448 8.57 -10.81 19.75
CA VAL A 448 7.14 -11.16 19.70
C VAL A 448 6.58 -10.63 18.40
N LEU A 449 6.09 -11.53 17.56
CA LEU A 449 5.50 -11.21 16.27
C LEU A 449 4.07 -10.74 16.47
N LEU A 450 3.70 -9.61 15.85
CA LEU A 450 2.37 -9.03 15.98
C LEU A 450 1.48 -9.35 14.77
N LYS A 451 0.16 -9.36 15.00
CA LYS A 451 -0.88 -9.45 13.99
C LYS A 451 -0.70 -8.33 12.96
N ARG A 452 -1.15 -8.57 11.74
CA ARG A 452 -0.92 -7.73 10.57
C ARG A 452 -1.67 -6.41 10.56
N ASP A 453 -2.84 -6.41 11.18
CA ASP A 453 -3.68 -5.24 11.34
C ASP A 453 -3.11 -4.26 12.38
N VAL A 454 -2.13 -4.72 13.17
CA VAL A 454 -1.39 -3.88 14.11
C VAL A 454 -0.42 -2.99 13.34
N ASN A 455 -0.62 -1.69 13.44
CA ASN A 455 0.29 -0.70 12.86
C ASN A 455 1.27 -0.14 13.90
N ALA A 456 2.38 0.43 13.42
CA ALA A 456 3.43 1.04 14.24
C ALA A 456 2.90 1.98 15.35
N ARG A 457 1.88 2.78 15.03
CA ARG A 457 1.29 3.72 15.99
C ARG A 457 0.61 3.02 17.15
N GLN A 458 -0.12 1.95 16.88
CA GLN A 458 -0.72 1.11 17.92
C GLN A 458 0.37 0.47 18.77
N VAL A 459 1.46 -0.03 18.16
CA VAL A 459 2.56 -0.64 18.91
C VAL A 459 3.24 0.34 19.85
N VAL A 460 3.60 1.52 19.35
CA VAL A 460 4.19 2.59 20.15
C VAL A 460 3.25 2.99 21.29
N LYS A 461 1.94 3.11 21.01
CA LYS A 461 0.93 3.38 22.04
C LYS A 461 0.93 2.30 23.13
N MET A 462 0.86 1.03 22.73
CA MET A 462 0.78 -0.08 23.67
C MET A 462 2.05 -0.18 24.53
N LEU A 463 3.24 -0.02 23.93
CA LEU A 463 4.51 0.01 24.67
C LEU A 463 4.56 1.17 25.66
N PHE A 464 4.08 2.34 25.23
CA PHE A 464 4.04 3.52 26.08
C PHE A 464 3.08 3.37 27.27
N GLU A 465 1.87 2.88 27.02
CA GLU A 465 0.86 2.62 28.05
C GLU A 465 1.33 1.56 29.05
N GLN A 466 2.05 0.53 28.57
CA GLN A 466 2.63 -0.50 29.42
C GLN A 466 3.68 0.07 30.39
N GLU A 467 4.56 0.95 29.90
CA GLU A 467 5.70 1.45 30.67
C GLU A 467 5.36 2.64 31.58
N THR A 468 4.38 3.47 31.19
CA THR A 468 4.03 4.68 31.93
C THR A 468 2.77 4.54 32.80
N GLN A 469 1.94 3.52 32.55
CA GLN A 469 0.58 3.38 33.12
C GLN A 469 -0.33 4.60 32.85
N VAL A 470 0.02 5.46 31.90
CA VAL A 470 -0.77 6.63 31.51
C VAL A 470 -1.45 6.35 30.17
N LEU A 471 -2.79 6.31 30.17
CA LEU A 471 -3.58 6.23 28.94
C LEU A 471 -3.44 7.53 28.14
N ARG A 472 -3.06 7.43 26.87
CA ARG A 472 -3.01 8.58 25.95
C ARG A 472 -3.72 8.25 24.64
N GLU A 473 -4.59 9.15 24.20
CA GLU A 473 -5.40 8.91 23.00
C GLU A 473 -4.58 9.00 21.69
N HIS A 474 -3.48 9.78 21.65
CA HIS A 474 -2.79 10.10 20.38
C HIS A 474 -1.25 10.20 20.47
N PRO A 475 -0.51 9.08 20.62
CA PRO A 475 0.93 9.07 20.38
C PRO A 475 1.26 9.38 18.91
N GLN A 476 2.31 10.16 18.64
CA GLN A 476 2.85 10.38 17.30
C GLN A 476 3.89 9.29 16.97
N VAL A 477 4.02 8.90 15.70
CA VAL A 477 4.98 7.86 15.26
C VAL A 477 6.36 8.51 15.05
N GLY A 478 7.40 7.98 15.70
CA GLY A 478 8.78 8.50 15.73
C GLY A 478 9.45 8.23 17.09
N ILE A 479 10.63 8.81 17.35
CA ILE A 479 11.26 8.80 18.69
C ILE A 479 10.33 9.56 19.65
N MET A 480 9.44 8.84 20.31
CA MET A 480 8.61 9.40 21.37
C MET A 480 9.41 9.39 22.65
N SER A 481 9.94 10.54 23.06
CA SER A 481 10.46 10.73 24.43
C SER A 481 9.41 11.49 25.24
N VAL A 482 8.86 10.84 26.26
CA VAL A 482 8.01 11.48 27.27
C VAL A 482 8.36 10.83 28.60
N LYS A 483 8.86 11.63 29.55
CA LYS A 483 9.21 11.17 30.91
C LYS A 483 10.03 9.87 30.88
N ASP A 484 11.27 9.97 30.41
CA ASP A 484 12.27 8.91 30.57
C ASP A 484 11.97 7.60 29.84
N VAL A 485 10.94 7.53 28.97
CA VAL A 485 10.64 6.36 28.12
C VAL A 485 10.72 6.76 26.66
N THR A 486 11.53 6.03 25.90
CA THR A 486 11.73 6.20 24.47
C THR A 486 11.48 4.88 23.74
N VAL A 487 10.59 4.87 22.74
CA VAL A 487 10.41 3.69 21.88
C VAL A 487 11.35 3.82 20.68
N GLN A 488 12.15 2.79 20.47
CA GLN A 488 13.14 2.69 19.38
C GLN A 488 12.72 1.64 18.35
N GLU A 489 13.22 1.81 17.14
CA GLU A 489 12.91 0.98 15.98
C GLU A 489 14.17 0.28 15.47
N LEU A 490 14.03 -1.00 15.13
CA LEU A 490 15.02 -1.79 14.42
C LEU A 490 14.42 -2.20 13.07
N VAL A 491 15.10 -1.87 11.98
CA VAL A 491 14.64 -2.20 10.62
C VAL A 491 15.30 -3.49 10.16
N ASN A 492 14.51 -4.41 9.59
CA ASN A 492 14.97 -5.71 9.08
C ASN A 492 15.74 -6.56 10.11
N PHE A 493 15.27 -6.56 11.36
CA PHE A 493 15.91 -7.30 12.44
C PHE A 493 15.41 -8.75 12.48
N HIS A 494 16.31 -9.73 12.29
CA HIS A 494 15.98 -11.17 12.16
C HIS A 494 14.90 -11.48 11.11
N GLY A 495 14.95 -10.79 9.96
CA GLY A 495 13.98 -10.99 8.87
C GLY A 495 12.61 -10.37 9.13
N ILE A 496 12.43 -9.65 10.24
CA ILE A 496 11.20 -8.93 10.54
C ILE A 496 11.38 -7.48 10.08
N PRO A 497 10.49 -6.96 9.21
CA PRO A 497 10.67 -5.64 8.60
C PRO A 497 10.86 -4.51 9.62
N LEU A 498 10.12 -4.56 10.73
CA LEU A 498 10.16 -3.55 11.77
C LEU A 498 10.04 -4.19 13.15
N VAL A 499 10.96 -3.92 14.05
CA VAL A 499 10.94 -4.42 15.42
C VAL A 499 11.06 -3.25 16.39
N PHE A 500 10.11 -3.12 17.32
CA PHE A 500 10.13 -2.08 18.34
C PHE A 500 10.74 -2.59 19.64
N TYR A 501 11.43 -1.70 20.36
CA TYR A 501 11.86 -1.94 21.73
C TYR A 501 11.79 -0.65 22.53
N VAL A 502 11.78 -0.77 23.85
CA VAL A 502 11.79 0.38 24.75
C VAL A 502 13.21 0.63 25.24
N THR A 503 13.62 1.89 25.18
CA THR A 503 14.75 2.47 25.90
C THR A 503 14.24 3.47 26.93
N PHE A 504 15.10 3.84 27.87
CA PHE A 504 14.74 4.82 28.88
C PHE A 504 15.79 5.92 28.89
N ASP A 505 15.33 7.17 28.78
CA ASP A 505 16.21 8.33 28.88
C ASP A 505 16.50 8.54 30.38
N GLY A 506 17.78 8.67 30.76
CA GLY A 506 18.18 8.73 32.17
C GLY A 506 18.79 7.44 32.69
N ALA A 507 19.80 6.91 31.98
CA ALA A 507 20.73 5.95 32.55
C ALA A 507 21.22 6.48 33.90
N VAL A 508 20.83 5.81 34.97
CA VAL A 508 21.25 6.17 36.33
C VAL A 508 22.75 5.94 36.38
N GLU A 509 23.51 6.94 36.86
CA GLU A 509 24.91 6.77 37.28
C GLU A 509 25.06 5.39 37.92
N PRO A 510 26.03 4.57 37.51
CA PRO A 510 26.03 3.15 37.86
C PRO A 510 25.93 3.01 39.38
N LEU A 511 24.77 2.52 39.84
CA LEU A 511 24.57 2.21 41.25
C LEU A 511 25.62 1.16 41.60
N ASN A 512 26.40 1.40 42.65
CA ASN A 512 27.34 0.39 43.10
C ASN A 512 26.57 -0.88 43.55
N LEU A 513 27.28 -2.00 43.64
CA LEU A 513 26.66 -3.30 43.94
C LEU A 513 25.85 -3.28 45.24
N ASP A 514 26.31 -2.52 46.25
CA ASP A 514 25.63 -2.39 47.54
C ASP A 514 24.32 -1.60 47.43
N GLN A 515 24.28 -0.54 46.62
CA GLN A 515 23.08 0.24 46.36
C GLN A 515 22.05 -0.56 45.57
N LEU A 516 22.49 -1.32 44.56
CA LEU A 516 21.61 -2.23 43.82
C LEU A 516 20.97 -3.24 44.77
N ALA A 517 21.79 -3.91 45.60
CA ALA A 517 21.32 -4.87 46.60
C ALA A 517 20.32 -4.26 47.59
N ALA A 518 20.64 -3.07 48.15
CA ALA A 518 19.77 -2.39 49.08
C ALA A 518 18.39 -2.05 48.46
N ARG A 519 18.37 -1.59 47.21
CA ARG A 519 17.11 -1.31 46.48
C ARG A 519 16.30 -2.56 46.19
N ALA A 520 16.96 -3.67 45.84
CA ALA A 520 16.30 -4.95 45.62
C ALA A 520 15.62 -5.47 46.90
N ILE A 521 16.33 -5.39 48.03
CA ILE A 521 15.84 -5.77 49.35
C ILE A 521 14.66 -4.87 49.75
N ALA A 522 14.78 -3.55 49.55
CA ALA A 522 13.69 -2.60 49.82
C ALA A 522 12.45 -2.87 48.95
N SER A 523 12.65 -3.16 47.66
CA SER A 523 11.59 -3.55 46.73
C SER A 523 10.86 -4.83 47.19
N ALA A 524 11.61 -5.86 47.60
CA ALA A 524 11.06 -7.11 48.11
C ALA A 524 10.28 -6.93 49.43
N LYS A 525 10.79 -6.07 50.33
CA LYS A 525 10.09 -5.66 51.56
C LYS A 525 8.77 -4.96 51.26
N HIS A 526 8.75 -4.09 50.25
CA HIS A 526 7.59 -3.27 49.92
C HIS A 526 6.44 -4.10 49.32
N LEU A 527 6.72 -4.97 48.35
CA LEU A 527 5.66 -5.69 47.62
C LEU A 527 5.03 -6.85 48.42
N LYS A 528 5.76 -7.41 49.41
CA LYS A 528 5.37 -8.51 50.33
C LYS A 528 4.92 -9.84 49.69
N THR A 529 4.30 -9.82 48.51
CA THR A 529 3.78 -10.97 47.75
C THR A 529 3.94 -10.74 46.23
N GLY A 530 3.83 -11.80 45.43
CA GLY A 530 4.02 -11.76 43.97
C GLY A 530 5.48 -11.90 43.52
N ASN A 531 5.77 -11.96 42.21
CA ASN A 531 7.14 -12.14 41.68
C ASN A 531 7.68 -10.87 40.99
N ARG A 532 7.16 -9.70 41.38
CA ARG A 532 7.47 -8.42 40.73
C ARG A 532 8.57 -7.62 41.42
N ASP A 533 9.18 -8.09 42.52
CA ASP A 533 10.26 -7.37 43.19
C ASP A 533 11.65 -7.56 42.53
N GLY A 534 12.64 -6.80 42.99
CA GLY A 534 14.01 -6.80 42.45
C GLY A 534 14.82 -8.08 42.72
N ILE A 535 14.56 -8.81 43.82
CA ILE A 535 15.22 -10.08 44.11
C ILE A 535 14.61 -11.19 43.25
N SER A 536 13.28 -11.26 43.17
CA SER A 536 12.56 -12.18 42.29
C SER A 536 13.00 -12.01 40.82
N TYR A 537 13.18 -10.77 40.36
CA TYR A 537 13.70 -10.48 39.02
C TYR A 537 15.10 -11.03 38.80
N LEU A 538 16.02 -10.86 39.76
CA LEU A 538 17.38 -11.41 39.65
C LEU A 538 17.38 -12.95 39.60
N ILE A 539 16.52 -13.59 40.39
CA ILE A 539 16.34 -15.05 40.36
C ILE A 539 15.92 -15.49 38.95
N GLU A 540 14.94 -14.82 38.35
CA GLU A 540 14.48 -15.13 36.99
C GLU A 540 15.58 -14.92 35.93
N LEU A 541 16.34 -13.82 36.01
CA LEU A 541 17.48 -13.58 35.11
C LEU A 541 18.51 -14.71 35.20
N THR A 542 18.83 -15.14 36.43
CA THR A 542 19.80 -16.21 36.69
C THR A 542 19.30 -17.55 36.14
N LYS A 543 18.01 -17.87 36.34
CA LYS A 543 17.39 -19.09 35.81
C LYS A 543 17.40 -19.15 34.28
N LYS A 544 17.25 -18.00 33.62
CA LYS A 544 17.35 -17.88 32.15
C LYS A 544 18.79 -17.91 31.63
N GLY A 545 19.78 -18.01 32.50
CA GLY A 545 21.19 -17.98 32.11
C GLY A 545 21.63 -16.62 31.56
N ILE A 546 20.92 -15.53 31.87
CA ILE A 546 21.30 -14.18 31.46
C ILE A 546 22.55 -13.76 32.23
N LYS A 547 23.57 -13.29 31.51
CA LYS A 547 24.85 -12.87 32.07
C LYS A 547 25.14 -11.43 31.65
N THR A 548 25.34 -10.57 32.63
CA THR A 548 25.88 -9.21 32.49
C THR A 548 27.00 -9.02 33.51
N PRO A 549 27.93 -8.07 33.30
CA PRO A 549 29.02 -7.80 34.24
C PRO A 549 28.62 -7.65 35.71
N LEU A 550 27.48 -7.01 36.02
CA LEU A 550 27.08 -6.76 37.41
C LEU A 550 26.28 -7.89 38.09
N ILE A 551 25.71 -8.85 37.35
CA ILE A 551 24.76 -9.84 37.91
C ILE A 551 25.37 -10.62 39.09
N ASN A 552 26.60 -11.12 38.97
CA ASN A 552 27.22 -11.92 40.03
C ASN A 552 27.52 -11.08 41.27
N GLY A 553 28.13 -9.90 41.08
CA GLY A 553 28.44 -8.99 42.18
C GLY A 553 27.17 -8.49 42.89
N TYR A 554 26.10 -8.25 42.15
CA TYR A 554 24.81 -7.83 42.70
C TYR A 554 24.14 -8.94 43.52
N ARG A 555 24.17 -10.19 43.02
CA ARG A 555 23.73 -11.36 43.79
C ARG A 555 24.49 -11.47 45.11
N ASP A 556 25.82 -11.43 45.05
CA ASP A 556 26.65 -11.63 46.23
C ASP A 556 26.47 -10.49 47.25
N ALA A 557 26.23 -9.26 46.79
CA ALA A 557 25.87 -8.13 47.64
C ALA A 557 24.51 -8.32 48.35
N ILE A 558 23.48 -8.85 47.67
CA ILE A 558 22.19 -9.17 48.32
C ILE A 558 22.39 -10.22 49.42
N LEU A 559 23.12 -11.30 49.12
CA LEU A 559 23.36 -12.39 50.08
C LEU A 559 24.14 -11.87 51.31
N LYS A 560 25.17 -11.05 51.08
CA LYS A 560 25.94 -10.41 52.14
C LYS A 560 25.07 -9.50 53.03
N GLN A 561 24.23 -8.66 52.44
CA GLN A 561 23.39 -7.72 53.19
C GLN A 561 22.24 -8.40 53.94
N THR A 562 21.76 -9.55 53.46
CA THR A 562 20.69 -10.33 54.10
C THR A 562 21.20 -11.44 55.03
N GLY A 563 22.50 -11.75 55.01
CA GLY A 563 23.08 -12.87 55.75
C GLY A 563 22.60 -14.25 55.28
N CYS A 564 22.02 -14.33 54.08
CA CYS A 564 21.42 -15.55 53.53
C CYS A 564 22.41 -16.29 52.60
N LYS A 565 22.18 -17.59 52.37
CA LYS A 565 23.03 -18.40 51.48
C LYS A 565 22.52 -18.46 50.05
N THR A 566 21.22 -18.26 49.86
CA THR A 566 20.55 -18.32 48.55
C THR A 566 19.66 -17.10 48.32
N LEU A 567 19.36 -16.79 47.05
CA LEU A 567 18.49 -15.66 46.72
C LEU A 567 17.05 -15.91 47.18
N GLU A 568 16.61 -17.18 47.19
CA GLU A 568 15.32 -17.62 47.69
C GLU A 568 15.20 -17.39 49.20
N GLU A 569 16.25 -17.71 49.97
CA GLU A 569 16.32 -17.37 51.39
C GLU A 569 16.31 -15.86 51.60
N ALA A 570 17.11 -15.10 50.83
CA ALA A 570 17.16 -13.65 50.91
C ALA A 570 15.80 -12.99 50.59
N LEU A 571 15.06 -13.53 49.62
CA LEU A 571 13.70 -13.10 49.28
C LEU A 571 12.73 -13.36 50.43
N ALA A 572 12.72 -14.59 50.97
CA ALA A 572 11.85 -14.97 52.07
C ALA A 572 12.15 -14.15 53.34
N PHE A 573 13.44 -13.92 53.63
CA PHE A 573 13.90 -13.06 54.72
C PHE A 573 13.41 -11.62 54.54
N SER A 574 13.64 -11.05 53.35
CA SER A 574 13.25 -9.67 53.05
C SER A 574 11.75 -9.44 53.19
N ARG A 575 10.90 -10.41 52.82
CA ARG A 575 9.44 -10.31 52.95
C ARG A 575 8.94 -10.46 54.39
N LYS A 576 9.64 -11.22 55.25
CA LYS A 576 9.27 -11.39 56.66
C LYS A 576 9.66 -10.21 57.54
N ALA A 577 10.70 -9.47 57.15
CA ALA A 577 11.26 -8.36 57.91
C ALA A 577 10.50 -7.02 57.71
N ALA A 578 9.30 -7.01 57.11
CA ALA A 578 8.50 -5.84 56.78
C ALA A 578 7.04 -5.98 57.21
#